data_AF-A0A7Y0B8P6-F1
#
_entry.id   AF-A0A7Y0B8P6-F1
#
_cell.length_a   1.000
_cell.length_b   1.000
_cell.length_c   1.000
_cell.angle_alpha   90.00
_cell.angle_beta   90.00
_cell.angle_gamma   90.00
#
_symmetry.space_group_name_H-M   'P 1'
#
loop_
_entity.id
_entity.type
_entity.pdbx_description
1 polymer ?
#
loop_
_entity_poly.entity_id
_entity_poly.type
_entity_poly.pdbx_seq_one_letter_code
_entity_poly.pdbx_strand_id
1 'polypeptide(L)' 'MMLWRLVLTALGDETLDEDRRLAILARGAAELAARRTCGGEGPTVDDVVRLAFEEFAVVIDAAQARTALLGRVR' A
#
# COMPACT_ATOMS: atom_id res chain seq x y z
N MET A 1 7.34 -1.43 14.36
CA MET A 1 8.06 -2.16 13.30
C MET A 1 8.12 -1.28 12.06
N MET A 2 9.27 -1.20 11.37
CA MET A 2 9.37 -0.49 10.07
C MET A 2 8.37 -1.11 9.09
N LEU A 3 7.49 -0.29 8.49
CA LEU A 3 6.52 -0.69 7.47
C LEU A 3 7.14 -1.59 6.39
N TRP A 4 8.36 -1.26 5.94
CA TRP A 4 9.05 -2.03 4.92
C TRP A 4 9.37 -3.47 5.32
N ARG A 5 9.63 -3.76 6.61
CA ARG A 5 9.79 -5.15 7.06
C ARG A 5 8.46 -5.91 6.96
N LEU A 6 7.34 -5.26 7.29
CA LEU A 6 6.01 -5.87 7.13
C LEU A 6 5.66 -6.12 5.66
N VAL A 7 5.96 -5.17 4.78
CA VAL A 7 5.75 -5.31 3.34
C VAL A 7 6.57 -6.49 2.79
N LEU A 8 7.85 -6.59 3.15
CA LEU A 8 8.70 -7.71 2.73
C LEU A 8 8.19 -9.06 3.26
N THR A 9 7.71 -9.11 4.50
CA THR A 9 7.06 -10.33 5.03
C THR A 9 5.79 -10.65 4.23
N ALA A 10 4.92 -9.67 3.98
CA ALA A 10 3.66 -9.88 3.27
C ALA A 10 3.85 -10.34 1.80
N LEU A 11 4.98 -10.00 1.17
CA LEU A 11 5.31 -10.47 -0.18
C LEU A 11 5.73 -11.94 -0.23
N GLY A 12 6.27 -12.49 0.86
CA GLY A 12 6.85 -13.85 0.89
C GLY A 12 6.14 -14.83 1.83
N ASP A 13 5.18 -14.37 2.63
CA ASP A 13 4.47 -15.20 3.60
C ASP A 13 3.08 -15.59 3.06
N GLU A 14 3.03 -16.79 2.47
CA GLU A 14 1.81 -17.40 1.95
C GLU A 14 0.86 -17.90 3.06
N THR A 15 1.27 -17.84 4.34
CA THR A 15 0.42 -18.25 5.48
C THR A 15 -0.43 -17.09 6.01
N LEU A 16 -0.17 -15.86 5.55
CA LEU A 16 -0.98 -14.71 5.89
C LEU A 16 -2.37 -14.81 5.24
N ASP A 17 -3.37 -14.47 6.03
CA ASP A 17 -4.71 -14.18 5.54
C ASP A 17 -4.66 -13.16 4.39
N GLU A 18 -5.42 -13.44 3.32
CA GLU A 18 -5.41 -12.70 2.07
C GLU A 18 -5.72 -11.22 2.30
N ASP A 19 -6.79 -10.92 3.05
CA ASP A 19 -7.21 -9.55 3.35
C ASP A 19 -6.15 -8.80 4.15
N ARG A 20 -5.53 -9.48 5.12
CA ARG A 20 -4.45 -8.90 5.93
C ARG A 20 -3.20 -8.63 5.11
N ARG A 21 -2.83 -9.53 4.20
CA ARG A 21 -1.69 -9.36 3.29
C ARG A 21 -1.96 -8.19 2.34
N LEU A 22 -3.13 -8.12 1.71
CA LEU A 22 -3.52 -6.99 0.85
C LEU A 22 -3.51 -5.66 1.62
N ALA A 23 -3.98 -5.62 2.87
CA ALA A 23 -3.95 -4.41 3.69
C ALA A 23 -2.52 -3.90 3.97
N ILE A 24 -1.56 -4.81 4.21
CA ILE A 24 -0.15 -4.45 4.41
C ILE A 24 0.45 -3.90 3.11
N LEU A 25 0.21 -4.57 1.98
CA LEU A 25 0.74 -4.16 0.68
C LEU A 25 0.13 -2.83 0.20
N ALA A 26 -1.18 -2.63 0.38
CA ALA A 26 -1.85 -1.36 0.11
C ALA A 26 -1.24 -0.21 0.94
N ARG A 27 -0.89 -0.47 2.22
CA ARG A 27 -0.20 0.51 3.06
C ARG A 27 1.21 0.82 2.55
N GLY A 28 1.94 -0.21 2.08
CA GLY A 28 3.22 -0.03 1.40
C GLY A 28 3.10 0.85 0.16
N ALA A 29 2.04 0.64 -0.64
CA ALA A 29 1.80 1.38 -1.87
C ALA A 29 1.47 2.85 -1.59
N ALA A 30 0.65 3.11 -0.56
CA ALA A 30 0.33 4.47 -0.11
C ALA A 30 1.56 5.23 0.39
N GLU A 31 2.46 4.57 1.12
CA GLU A 31 3.72 5.18 1.56
C GLU A 31 4.68 5.41 0.39
N LEU A 32 4.73 4.49 -0.58
CA LEU A 32 5.54 4.66 -1.78
C LEU A 32 5.03 5.81 -2.65
N ALA A 33 3.71 5.90 -2.83
CA ALA A 33 3.04 6.98 -3.54
C ALA A 33 3.45 8.32 -2.95
N ALA A 34 3.33 8.45 -1.63
CA ALA A 34 3.69 9.66 -0.90
C ALA A 34 5.13 10.13 -1.11
N ARG A 35 6.07 9.18 -1.20
CA ARG A 35 7.49 9.49 -1.41
C ARG A 35 7.78 9.89 -2.85
N ARG A 36 6.95 9.44 -3.80
CA ARG A 36 7.09 9.71 -5.24
C ARG A 36 6.30 10.95 -5.69
N THR A 37 5.29 11.38 -4.95
CA THR A 37 4.56 12.62 -5.27
C THR A 37 5.43 13.85 -4.98
N CYS A 38 5.95 14.46 -6.04
CA CYS A 38 6.58 15.79 -5.98
C CYS A 38 5.51 16.85 -6.25
N GLY A 39 5.27 17.77 -5.31
CA GLY A 39 4.38 18.91 -5.54
C GLY A 39 3.47 19.34 -4.40
N GLY A 40 3.55 18.71 -3.23
CA GLY A 40 2.75 19.10 -2.05
C GLY A 40 1.30 18.61 -2.07
N GLU A 41 0.78 18.20 -3.23
CA GLU A 41 -0.42 17.38 -3.29
C GLU A 41 -0.13 15.97 -2.74
N GLY A 42 -1.05 15.45 -1.92
CA GLY A 42 -0.93 14.09 -1.38
C GLY A 42 -1.21 13.03 -2.44
N PRO A 43 -0.78 11.78 -2.21
CA PRO A 43 -1.08 10.67 -3.13
C PRO A 43 -2.59 10.42 -3.25
N THR A 44 -3.04 10.08 -4.46
CA THR A 44 -4.44 9.80 -4.76
C THR A 44 -4.78 8.31 -4.59
N VAL A 45 -6.07 7.96 -4.61
CA VAL A 45 -6.52 6.55 -4.64
C VAL A 45 -5.92 5.81 -5.84
N ASP A 46 -5.91 6.44 -7.01
CA ASP A 46 -5.40 5.85 -8.24
C ASP A 46 -3.88 5.62 -8.18
N ASP A 47 -3.13 6.51 -7.52
CA ASP A 47 -1.70 6.28 -7.28
C ASP A 47 -1.43 5.04 -6.44
N VAL A 48 -2.25 4.80 -5.41
CA VAL A 48 -2.12 3.62 -4.55
C VAL A 48 -2.49 2.35 -5.29
N VAL A 49 -3.58 2.35 -6.06
CA VAL A 49 -3.98 1.20 -6.88
C VAL A 49 -2.89 0.88 -7.90
N ARG A 50 -2.41 1.89 -8.63
CA ARG A 50 -1.36 1.74 -9.63
C ARG A 50 -0.07 1.18 -9.02
N LEU A 51 0.41 1.73 -7.91
CA LEU A 51 1.65 1.28 -7.28
C LEU A 51 1.52 -0.09 -6.60
N ALA A 52 0.35 -0.43 -6.06
CA ALA A 52 0.12 -1.77 -5.54
C ALA A 52 0.28 -2.84 -6.64
N PHE A 53 -0.20 -2.53 -7.84
CA PHE A 53 -0.01 -3.40 -9.00
C PHE A 53 1.44 -3.39 -9.49
N GLU A 54 2.01 -2.22 -9.78
CA GLU A 54 3.34 -2.08 -10.40
C GLU A 54 4.48 -2.61 -9.51
N GLU A 55 4.37 -2.45 -8.19
CA GLU A 55 5.49 -2.67 -7.27
C GLU A 55 5.31 -3.93 -6.42
N PHE A 56 4.07 -4.39 -6.22
CA PHE A 56 3.76 -5.56 -5.39
C PHE A 56 2.96 -6.63 -6.11
N ALA A 57 2.62 -6.45 -7.39
CA ALA A 57 1.86 -7.39 -8.20
C ALA A 57 0.50 -7.79 -7.57
N VAL A 58 -0.15 -6.88 -6.85
CA VAL A 58 -1.48 -7.10 -6.27
C VAL A 58 -2.53 -6.15 -6.83
N VAL A 59 -3.74 -6.67 -7.00
CA VAL A 59 -4.92 -5.88 -7.37
C VAL A 59 -5.69 -5.56 -6.11
N ILE A 60 -5.92 -4.27 -5.86
CA ILE A 60 -6.73 -3.77 -4.75
C ILE A 60 -7.83 -2.87 -5.29
N ASP A 61 -8.95 -2.80 -4.58
CA ASP A 61 -10.04 -1.90 -4.92
C ASP A 61 -9.84 -0.49 -4.35
N ALA A 62 -10.72 0.42 -4.78
CA ALA A 62 -10.71 1.81 -4.33
C ALA A 62 -10.96 1.96 -2.81
N ALA A 63 -11.69 1.03 -2.18
CA ALA A 63 -11.97 1.08 -0.74
C ALA A 63 -10.73 0.69 0.09
N GLN A 64 -9.99 -0.34 -0.34
CA GLN A 64 -8.71 -0.75 0.23
C GLN A 64 -7.66 0.36 0.08
N ALA A 65 -7.56 0.96 -1.11
CA ALA A 65 -6.68 2.10 -1.36
C ALA A 65 -7.01 3.32 -0.49
N ARG A 66 -8.30 3.67 -0.37
CA ARG A 66 -8.75 4.76 0.53
C ARG A 66 -8.40 4.47 1.99
N THR A 67 -8.59 3.24 2.43
CA THR A 67 -8.25 2.80 3.79
C THR A 67 -6.75 2.94 4.06
N ALA A 68 -5.90 2.57 3.10
CA ALA A 68 -4.45 2.71 3.20
C ALA A 68 -4.02 4.18 3.30
N LEU A 69 -4.66 5.09 2.55
CA LEU A 69 -4.41 6.53 2.62
C LEU A 69 -4.80 7.12 3.98
N LEU A 70 -5.96 6.76 4.51
CA LEU A 70 -6.41 7.20 5.85
C LEU A 70 -5.46 6.72 6.96
N GLY A 71 -4.90 5.52 6.81
CA GLY A 71 -3.94 4.94 7.76
C GLY A 71 -2.56 5.61 7.81
N ARG A 72 -2.27 6.57 6.92
CA ARG A 72 -1.03 7.40 6.96
C ARG A 72 -1.12 8.62 7.89
N VAL A 73 -2.31 9.05 8.30
CA VAL A 73 -2.51 10.32 9.06
C VAL A 73 -2.28 10.14 10.57
N ARG A 74 -1.23 9.45 11.00
CA ARG A 74 -0.91 9.28 12.42
C ARG A 74 0.56 9.50 12.72
#